data_AF-A0A1H8MGL8-F1
#
_entry.id   AF-A0A1H8MGL8-F1
#
_cell.length_a   1.000
_cell.length_b   1.000
_cell.length_c   1.000
_cell.angle_alpha   90.00
_cell.angle_beta   90.00
_cell.angle_gamma   90.00
#
_symmetry.space_group_name_H-M   'P 1'
#
loop_
_entity.id
_entity.type
_entity.pdbx_description
1 polymer ?
#
loop_
_entity_poly.entity_id
_entity_poly.type
_entity_poly.pdbx_seq_one_letter_code
_entity_poly.pdbx_strand_id
1 'polypeptide(L)'
;MLGVSAKHAFNSWGKPYAIAGTAKDIANNVPPDAWQRLSAGAGTKGERLHDWTYIELADLDAADFDADFGGLWTRGLLIRRNISDGDLAFFSTWCPQGTPMETLVRIEGHRWAIEDSFEAAKNELGLDHNETRSWHGWHRHVSLVMLAFAMMAVIRHHANAASPPKTMRRPHRHP
;
A
#
# COMPACT_ATOMS: atom_id res chain seq x y z
N MET A 1 2.84 -4.00 6.60
CA MET A 1 1.36 -3.83 6.57
C MET A 1 0.73 -5.07 5.95
N LEU A 2 -0.32 -5.62 6.56
CA LEU A 2 -0.92 -6.88 6.16
C LEU A 2 -2.45 -6.74 6.07
N GLY A 3 -3.05 -7.14 4.96
CA GLY A 3 -4.51 -7.19 4.82
C GLY A 3 -5.11 -8.28 5.72
N VAL A 4 -6.21 -7.95 6.41
CA VAL A 4 -6.90 -8.86 7.34
C VAL A 4 -8.39 -8.93 7.04
N SER A 5 -9.02 -10.04 7.44
CA SER A 5 -10.47 -10.19 7.25
C SER A 5 -11.25 -9.33 8.24
N ALA A 6 -12.48 -9.00 7.88
CA ALA A 6 -13.42 -8.28 8.74
C ALA A 6 -13.67 -8.95 10.11
N LYS A 7 -13.46 -10.27 10.19
CA LYS A 7 -13.65 -11.10 11.40
C LYS A 7 -12.39 -11.17 12.27
N HIS A 8 -11.26 -10.63 11.82
CA HIS A 8 -10.03 -10.66 12.59
C HIS A 8 -10.20 -9.84 13.87
N ALA A 9 -9.88 -10.44 15.01
CA ALA A 9 -10.01 -9.81 16.31
C ALA A 9 -8.81 -8.91 16.61
N PHE A 10 -9.08 -7.72 17.12
CA PHE A 10 -8.09 -6.79 17.62
C PHE A 10 -8.38 -6.44 19.08
N ASN A 11 -7.33 -6.07 19.78
CA ASN A 11 -7.37 -5.61 21.15
C ASN A 11 -6.29 -4.53 21.34
N SER A 12 -6.62 -3.43 22.00
CA SER A 12 -5.64 -2.44 22.41
C SER A 12 -5.11 -2.74 23.82
N TRP A 13 -3.87 -2.35 24.07
CA TRP A 13 -3.27 -2.31 25.41
C TRP A 13 -2.26 -1.17 25.47
N GLY A 14 -2.07 -0.60 26.66
CA GLY A 14 -1.16 0.54 26.84
C GLY A 14 -1.59 1.84 26.13
N LYS A 15 -2.81 1.88 25.56
CA LYS A 15 -3.41 3.07 24.93
C LYS A 15 -4.50 3.67 25.84
N PRO A 16 -4.78 4.99 25.75
CA PRO A 16 -5.78 5.65 26.60
C PRO A 16 -7.20 5.09 26.42
N TYR A 17 -7.51 4.56 25.23
CA TYR A 17 -8.82 4.01 24.91
C TYR A 17 -8.72 2.51 24.66
N ALA A 18 -9.52 1.75 25.43
CA ALA A 18 -9.66 0.32 25.24
C ALA A 18 -10.49 0.03 24.00
N ILE A 19 -9.92 -0.73 23.08
CA ILE A 19 -10.55 -1.17 21.83
C ILE A 19 -10.47 -2.69 21.83
N ALA A 20 -11.60 -3.36 21.66
CA ALA A 20 -11.64 -4.81 21.53
C ALA A 20 -12.81 -5.19 20.63
N GLY A 21 -12.60 -6.20 19.78
CA GLY A 21 -13.63 -6.70 18.88
C GLY A 21 -13.08 -7.11 17.53
N THR A 22 -13.97 -7.50 16.61
CA THR A 22 -13.54 -7.74 15.23
C THR A 22 -13.23 -6.43 14.52
N ALA A 23 -12.43 -6.49 13.46
CA ALA A 23 -12.13 -5.33 12.64
C ALA A 23 -13.41 -4.59 12.16
N LYS A 24 -14.47 -5.36 11.85
CA LYS A 24 -15.79 -4.82 11.51
C LYS A 24 -16.47 -4.11 12.67
N ASP A 25 -16.48 -4.72 13.85
CA ASP A 25 -17.11 -4.11 15.04
C ASP A 25 -16.41 -2.82 15.41
N ILE A 26 -15.08 -2.80 15.33
CA ILE A 26 -14.28 -1.60 15.57
C ILE A 26 -14.65 -0.52 14.56
N ALA A 27 -14.71 -0.82 13.27
CA ALA A 27 -15.08 0.14 12.23
C ALA A 27 -16.48 0.75 12.42
N ASN A 28 -17.45 -0.05 12.86
CA ASN A 28 -18.82 0.40 13.12
C ASN A 28 -18.90 1.41 14.28
N ASN A 29 -17.91 1.40 15.18
CA ASN A 29 -17.84 2.31 16.32
C ASN A 29 -16.94 3.54 16.05
N VAL A 30 -16.32 3.63 14.88
CA VAL A 30 -15.52 4.81 14.51
C VAL A 30 -16.47 5.98 14.23
N PRO A 31 -16.30 7.13 14.91
CA PRO A 31 -17.16 8.28 14.69
C PRO A 31 -16.93 8.86 13.28
N PRO A 32 -17.95 9.46 12.65
CA PRO A 32 -17.86 9.90 11.26
C PRO A 32 -16.74 10.92 10.97
N ASP A 33 -16.37 11.73 11.94
CA ASP A 33 -15.33 12.77 11.88
C ASP A 33 -13.90 12.22 11.96
N ALA A 34 -13.70 11.00 12.45
CA ALA A 34 -12.42 10.31 12.46
C ALA A 34 -12.02 9.72 11.08
N TRP A 35 -12.92 9.81 10.09
CA TRP A 35 -12.65 9.41 8.72
C TRP A 35 -12.09 10.59 7.92
N GLN A 36 -10.98 10.36 7.21
CA GLN A 36 -10.34 11.36 6.36
C GLN A 36 -10.26 10.86 4.92
N ARG A 37 -10.57 11.73 3.95
CA ARG A 37 -10.46 11.40 2.54
C ARG A 37 -9.03 11.56 2.07
N LEU A 38 -8.40 10.45 1.67
CA LEU A 38 -7.02 10.43 1.19
C LEU A 38 -6.89 9.57 -0.08
N SER A 39 -5.92 9.93 -0.92
CA SER A 39 -5.59 9.22 -2.16
C SER A 39 -4.61 8.08 -1.88
N ALA A 40 -4.94 6.87 -2.33
CA ALA A 40 -4.05 5.70 -2.36
C ALA A 40 -3.09 5.73 -3.57
N GLY A 41 -2.80 6.92 -4.11
CA GLY A 41 -1.98 7.10 -5.30
C GLY A 41 -2.78 7.24 -6.60
N ALA A 42 -2.06 7.52 -7.69
CA ALA A 42 -2.64 7.70 -9.01
C ALA A 42 -3.05 6.35 -9.63
N GLY A 43 -4.28 6.27 -10.11
CA GLY A 43 -4.79 5.18 -10.94
C GLY A 43 -5.00 5.60 -12.39
N THR A 44 -5.39 4.64 -13.24
CA THR A 44 -5.65 4.86 -14.68
C THR A 44 -6.79 5.84 -14.95
N LYS A 45 -7.68 6.06 -13.96
CA LYS A 45 -8.81 7.00 -14.02
C LYS A 45 -8.64 8.25 -13.15
N GLY A 46 -7.42 8.52 -12.67
CA GLY A 46 -7.12 9.60 -11.73
C GLY A 46 -6.83 9.11 -10.32
N GLU A 47 -6.85 10.02 -9.34
CA GLU A 47 -6.55 9.70 -7.94
C GLU A 47 -7.52 8.65 -7.37
N ARG A 48 -6.97 7.64 -6.69
CA ARG A 48 -7.75 6.60 -6.01
C ARG A 48 -8.16 7.09 -4.63
N LEU A 49 -9.19 7.92 -4.57
CA LEU A 49 -9.71 8.46 -3.33
C LEU A 49 -10.51 7.41 -2.56
N HIS A 50 -10.21 7.29 -1.26
CA HIS A 50 -11.00 6.53 -0.30
C HIS A 50 -11.12 7.31 1.01
N ASP A 51 -12.09 6.94 1.84
CA ASP A 51 -12.14 7.42 3.22
C ASP A 51 -11.32 6.48 4.09
N TRP A 52 -10.48 7.02 4.96
CA TRP A 52 -9.53 6.27 5.78
C TRP A 52 -9.66 6.63 7.24
N THR A 53 -9.39 5.66 8.10
CA THR A 53 -9.17 5.92 9.52
C THR A 53 -8.06 5.02 10.03
N TYR A 54 -7.32 5.50 11.02
CA TYR A 54 -6.22 4.77 11.64
C TYR A 54 -6.41 4.70 13.14
N ILE A 55 -6.28 3.49 13.67
CA ILE A 55 -6.47 3.20 15.08
C ILE A 55 -5.17 2.60 15.62
N GLU A 56 -4.53 3.31 16.54
CA GLU A 56 -3.39 2.79 17.28
C GLU A 56 -3.86 1.84 18.37
N LEU A 57 -3.31 0.63 18.40
CA LEU A 57 -3.74 -0.44 19.29
C LEU A 57 -2.75 -0.71 20.41
N ALA A 58 -1.45 -0.66 20.14
CA ALA A 58 -0.44 -0.88 21.17
C ALA A 58 0.89 -0.29 20.76
N ASP A 59 1.64 0.22 21.73
CA ASP A 59 3.05 0.56 21.54
C ASP A 59 3.93 -0.53 22.14
N LEU A 60 4.96 -0.91 21.42
CA LEU A 60 5.95 -1.90 21.83
C LEU A 60 7.35 -1.37 21.51
N ASP A 61 8.34 -1.77 22.28
CA ASP A 61 9.73 -1.52 21.91
C ASP A 61 10.10 -2.46 20.76
N ALA A 62 10.57 -1.92 19.64
CA ALA A 62 11.00 -2.77 18.54
C ALA A 62 12.24 -3.59 18.88
N ALA A 63 13.04 -3.15 19.86
CA ALA A 63 14.20 -3.88 20.35
C ALA A 63 13.83 -5.23 20.98
N ASP A 64 12.58 -5.39 21.44
CA ASP A 64 12.07 -6.66 21.96
C ASP A 64 11.91 -7.73 20.86
N PHE A 65 11.87 -7.33 19.58
CA PHE A 65 11.66 -8.21 18.43
C PHE A 65 12.91 -8.36 17.57
N ASP A 66 13.70 -7.30 17.43
CA ASP A 66 14.95 -7.30 16.67
C ASP A 66 15.89 -6.21 17.22
N ALA A 67 17.15 -6.58 17.50
CA ALA A 67 18.14 -5.65 18.05
C ALA A 67 18.53 -4.53 17.06
N ASP A 68 18.31 -4.73 15.76
CA ASP A 68 18.59 -3.73 14.73
C ASP A 68 17.49 -2.66 14.61
N PHE A 69 16.30 -2.90 15.21
CA PHE A 69 15.20 -1.93 15.24
C PHE A 69 15.12 -1.25 16.61
N GLY A 70 15.55 0.02 16.66
CA GLY A 70 15.40 0.85 17.85
C GLY A 70 14.08 1.64 17.87
N GLY A 71 13.58 1.88 19.08
CA GLY A 71 12.51 2.84 19.36
C GLY A 71 11.11 2.23 19.50
N LEU A 72 10.15 3.07 19.87
CA LEU A 72 8.76 2.66 20.05
C LEU A 72 8.07 2.51 18.71
N TRP A 73 7.44 1.35 18.53
CA TRP A 73 6.64 1.01 17.37
C TRP A 73 5.20 0.79 17.78
N THR A 74 4.29 1.23 16.92
CA THR A 74 2.86 1.13 17.13
C THR A 74 2.28 0.03 16.25
N ARG A 75 1.63 -0.93 16.91
CA ARG A 75 0.65 -1.81 16.27
C ARG A 75 -0.62 -1.02 16.03
N GLY A 76 -1.16 -1.06 14.83
CA GLY A 76 -2.41 -0.39 14.52
C GLY A 76 -3.29 -1.14 13.53
N LEU A 77 -4.47 -0.58 13.34
CA LEU A 77 -5.46 -1.00 12.37
C LEU A 77 -5.76 0.20 11.45
N LEU A 78 -5.38 0.07 10.18
CA LEU A 78 -5.82 0.99 9.13
C LEU A 78 -7.07 0.42 8.48
N ILE A 79 -8.07 1.27 8.31
CA ILE A 79 -9.34 0.91 7.70
C ILE A 79 -9.57 1.81 6.50
N ARG A 80 -9.90 1.19 5.37
CA ARG A 80 -10.32 1.86 4.14
C ARG A 80 -11.81 1.69 3.97
N ARG A 81 -12.50 2.75 3.62
CA ARG A 81 -13.91 2.76 3.19
C ARG A 81 -13.99 3.28 1.76
N ASN A 82 -14.62 2.50 0.89
CA ASN A 82 -14.94 2.93 -0.46
C ASN A 82 -16.03 4.02 -0.40
N ILE A 83 -15.83 5.09 -1.19
CA ILE A 83 -16.70 6.26 -1.20
C ILE A 83 -18.04 5.96 -1.90
N SER A 84 -18.05 5.01 -2.85
CA SER A 84 -19.22 4.74 -3.69
C SER A 84 -20.24 3.80 -3.05
N ASP A 85 -19.77 2.73 -2.42
CA ASP A 85 -20.61 1.66 -1.84
C ASP A 85 -20.46 1.50 -0.33
N GLY A 86 -19.47 2.16 0.28
CA GLY A 86 -19.18 2.04 1.71
C GLY A 86 -18.40 0.78 2.09
N ASP A 87 -17.93 -0.02 1.13
CA ASP A 87 -17.22 -1.26 1.40
C ASP A 87 -15.93 -1.03 2.18
N LEU A 88 -15.69 -1.89 3.16
CA LEU A 88 -14.58 -1.77 4.09
C LEU A 88 -13.46 -2.77 3.76
N ALA A 89 -12.21 -2.29 3.84
CA ALA A 89 -11.01 -3.11 3.84
C ALA A 89 -10.15 -2.80 5.07
N PHE A 90 -9.48 -3.82 5.61
CA PHE A 90 -8.81 -3.76 6.91
C PHE A 90 -7.35 -4.18 6.78
N PHE A 91 -6.47 -3.47 7.46
CA PHE A 91 -5.03 -3.71 7.40
C PHE A 91 -4.38 -3.59 8.77
N SER A 92 -3.66 -4.62 9.20
CA SER A 92 -2.79 -4.54 10.37
C SER A 92 -1.50 -3.80 10.00
N THR A 93 -1.13 -2.83 10.82
CA THR A 93 0.11 -2.06 10.70
C THR A 93 1.07 -2.38 11.84
N TRP A 94 2.35 -2.21 11.53
CA TRP A 94 3.45 -2.21 12.47
C TRP A 94 4.43 -1.16 11.94
N CYS A 95 4.51 -0.02 12.61
CA CYS A 95 5.29 1.12 12.15
C CYS A 95 5.85 1.91 13.33
N PRO A 96 6.91 2.73 13.13
CA PRO A 96 7.37 3.65 14.17
C PRO A 96 6.23 4.50 14.74
N GLN A 97 6.28 4.76 16.05
CA GLN A 97 5.27 5.57 16.72
C GLN A 97 5.17 6.97 16.09
N GLY A 98 3.94 7.46 15.92
CA GLY A 98 3.69 8.76 15.28
C GLY A 98 3.78 8.75 13.74
N THR A 99 3.84 7.58 13.11
CA THR A 99 3.76 7.48 11.64
C THR A 99 2.43 8.07 11.15
N PRO A 100 2.43 9.08 10.26
CA PRO A 100 1.23 9.74 9.79
C PRO A 100 0.39 8.82 8.89
N MET A 101 -0.94 8.96 8.94
CA MET A 101 -1.87 8.12 8.18
C MET A 101 -1.64 8.22 6.67
N GLU A 102 -1.26 9.39 6.15
CA GLU A 102 -0.93 9.61 4.74
C GLU A 102 0.24 8.72 4.28
N THR A 103 1.20 8.46 5.16
CA THR A 103 2.31 7.54 4.86
C THR A 103 1.82 6.10 4.81
N LEU A 104 0.93 5.69 5.73
CA LEU A 104 0.33 4.36 5.73
C LEU A 104 -0.53 4.14 4.47
N VAL A 105 -1.34 5.13 4.09
CA VAL A 105 -2.17 5.11 2.87
C VAL A 105 -1.30 5.04 1.62
N ARG A 106 -0.19 5.80 1.56
CA ARG A 106 0.77 5.71 0.46
C ARG A 106 1.38 4.31 0.35
N ILE A 107 1.76 3.70 1.47
CA ILE A 107 2.30 2.33 1.50
C ILE A 107 1.26 1.31 1.04
N GLU A 108 -0.01 1.44 1.44
CA GLU A 108 -1.10 0.58 0.93
C GLU A 108 -1.28 0.74 -0.58
N GLY A 109 -1.26 1.99 -1.06
CA GLY A 109 -1.37 2.33 -2.47
C GLY A 109 -0.28 1.71 -3.35
N HIS A 110 0.95 1.57 -2.82
CA HIS A 110 2.04 0.90 -3.54
C HIS A 110 1.78 -0.59 -3.77
N ARG A 111 0.97 -1.25 -2.93
CA ARG A 111 0.60 -2.67 -3.13
C ARG A 111 -0.15 -2.88 -4.44
N TRP A 112 -1.02 -1.93 -4.81
CA TRP A 112 -1.72 -1.97 -6.10
C TRP A 112 -0.78 -1.79 -7.29
N ALA A 113 0.25 -0.95 -7.17
CA ALA A 113 1.24 -0.81 -8.24
C ALA A 113 2.02 -2.12 -8.45
N ILE A 114 2.31 -2.85 -7.38
CA ILE A 114 2.97 -4.16 -7.46
C ILE A 114 2.05 -5.18 -8.15
N GLU A 115 0.79 -5.28 -7.74
CA GLU A 115 -0.18 -6.21 -8.35
C GLU A 115 -0.44 -5.88 -9.82
N ASP A 116 -0.62 -4.61 -10.17
CA ASP A 116 -0.79 -4.15 -11.56
C ASP A 116 0.46 -4.45 -12.40
N SER A 117 1.64 -4.33 -11.80
CA SER A 117 2.90 -4.71 -12.43
C SER A 117 2.98 -6.24 -12.63
N PHE A 118 2.51 -7.04 -11.67
CA PHE A 118 2.42 -8.51 -11.82
C PHE A 118 1.37 -8.93 -12.87
N GLU A 119 0.22 -8.26 -12.94
CA GLU A 119 -0.79 -8.48 -13.98
C GLU A 119 -0.29 -8.05 -15.36
N ALA A 120 0.44 -6.94 -15.47
CA ALA A 120 1.14 -6.57 -16.68
C ALA A 120 2.21 -7.62 -17.05
N ALA A 121 2.95 -8.17 -16.08
CA ALA A 121 3.87 -9.29 -16.34
C ALA A 121 3.14 -10.55 -16.81
N LYS A 122 1.93 -10.83 -16.32
CA LYS A 122 1.09 -11.94 -16.80
C LYS A 122 0.62 -11.72 -18.24
N ASN A 123 0.03 -10.56 -18.51
CA ASN A 123 -0.61 -10.24 -19.78
C ASN A 123 0.37 -9.84 -20.90
N GLU A 124 1.47 -9.15 -20.57
CA GLU A 124 2.43 -8.61 -21.56
C GLU A 124 3.67 -9.49 -21.73
N LEU A 125 4.06 -10.29 -20.73
CA LEU A 125 5.26 -11.15 -20.78
C LEU A 125 4.96 -12.65 -20.89
N GLY A 126 3.69 -13.06 -21.00
CA GLY A 126 3.29 -14.44 -21.31
C GLY A 126 3.56 -15.45 -20.20
N LEU A 127 3.29 -15.08 -18.94
CA LEU A 127 3.42 -15.99 -17.79
C LEU A 127 2.37 -17.12 -17.80
N ASP A 128 1.24 -16.92 -18.48
CA ASP A 128 0.18 -17.92 -18.67
C ASP A 128 0.33 -18.72 -19.98
N HIS A 129 1.06 -18.18 -20.97
CA HIS A 129 1.39 -18.83 -22.23
C HIS A 129 2.62 -19.74 -22.08
N ASN A 130 2.45 -20.84 -21.35
CA ASN A 130 3.43 -21.92 -21.36
C ASN A 130 2.80 -23.23 -21.83
N GLU A 131 3.38 -23.83 -22.88
CA GLU A 131 3.12 -25.22 -23.29
C GLU A 131 4.17 -26.18 -22.69
N THR A 132 4.80 -25.82 -21.57
CA THR A 132 5.98 -26.54 -21.07
C THR A 132 5.61 -27.80 -20.28
N ARG A 133 5.89 -28.97 -20.87
CA ARG A 133 5.77 -30.31 -20.25
C ARG A 133 6.96 -30.73 -19.36
N SER A 134 7.86 -29.82 -18.98
CA SER A 134 9.04 -30.15 -18.14
C SER A 134 9.38 -29.06 -17.11
N TRP A 135 9.81 -29.49 -15.92
CA TRP A 135 10.18 -28.65 -14.77
C TRP A 135 11.29 -27.63 -15.09
N HIS A 136 12.30 -28.04 -15.85
CA HIS A 136 13.42 -27.16 -16.22
C HIS A 136 13.00 -26.05 -17.20
N GLY A 137 12.08 -26.36 -18.13
CA GLY A 137 11.54 -25.37 -19.07
C GLY A 137 10.72 -24.30 -18.36
N TRP A 138 9.89 -24.71 -17.41
CA TRP A 138 9.10 -23.79 -16.57
C TRP A 138 10.00 -22.87 -15.72
N HIS A 139 11.02 -23.43 -15.04
CA HIS A 139 11.90 -22.63 -14.17
C HIS A 139 12.69 -21.56 -14.95
N ARG A 140 13.18 -21.88 -16.16
CA ARG A 140 13.87 -20.92 -17.03
C ARG A 140 12.94 -19.81 -17.50
N HIS A 141 11.71 -20.17 -17.89
CA HIS A 141 10.69 -19.21 -18.32
C HIS A 141 10.35 -18.22 -17.21
N VAL A 142 10.02 -18.72 -16.01
CA VAL A 142 9.70 -17.88 -14.85
C VAL A 142 10.87 -16.96 -14.49
N SER A 143 12.11 -17.48 -14.52
CA SER A 143 13.30 -16.68 -14.22
C SER A 143 13.51 -15.56 -15.23
N LEU A 144 13.31 -15.81 -16.53
CA LEU A 144 13.41 -14.80 -17.58
C LEU A 144 12.31 -13.74 -17.49
N VAL A 145 11.07 -14.15 -17.20
CA VAL A 145 9.97 -13.20 -17.02
C VAL A 145 10.18 -12.32 -15.80
N MET A 146 10.61 -12.90 -14.66
CA MET A 146 10.94 -12.12 -13.46
C MET A 146 12.11 -11.16 -13.68
N LEU A 147 13.11 -11.54 -14.48
CA LEU A 147 14.22 -10.66 -14.85
C LEU A 147 13.74 -9.50 -15.75
N ALA A 148 12.96 -9.78 -16.79
CA ALA A 148 12.40 -8.76 -17.68
C ALA A 148 11.50 -7.79 -16.90
N PHE A 149 10.70 -8.31 -15.98
CA PHE A 149 9.89 -7.54 -15.05
C PHE A 149 10.72 -6.58 -14.19
N ALA A 150 11.77 -7.10 -13.54
CA ALA A 150 12.67 -6.29 -12.72
C ALA A 150 13.37 -5.19 -13.56
N MET A 151 13.85 -5.53 -14.76
CA MET A 151 14.45 -4.55 -15.67
C MET A 151 13.46 -3.45 -16.05
N MET A 152 12.21 -3.78 -16.39
CA MET A 152 11.18 -2.77 -16.69
C MET A 152 10.85 -1.91 -15.48
N ALA A 153 10.76 -2.47 -14.28
CA ALA A 153 10.52 -1.70 -13.05
C ALA A 153 11.64 -0.68 -12.81
N VAL A 154 12.90 -1.10 -12.98
CA VAL A 154 14.08 -0.23 -12.88
C VAL A 154 14.08 0.86 -13.95
N ILE A 155 13.81 0.52 -15.22
CA ILE A 155 13.72 1.48 -16.32
C ILE A 155 12.63 2.52 -16.06
N ARG A 156 11.43 2.10 -15.64
CA ARG A 156 10.33 3.01 -15.30
C ARG A 156 10.71 3.91 -14.11
N HIS A 157 11.38 3.37 -13.10
CA HIS A 157 11.86 4.15 -11.96
C HIS A 157 12.83 5.25 -12.40
N HIS A 158 13.82 4.93 -13.23
CA HIS A 158 14.76 5.93 -13.77
C HIS A 158 14.06 6.95 -14.68
N ALA A 159 13.14 6.53 -15.55
CA ALA A 159 12.40 7.42 -16.43
C ALA A 159 11.52 8.41 -15.65
N ASN A 160 10.92 7.97 -14.54
CA ASN A 160 10.10 8.82 -13.67
C ASN A 160 10.94 9.73 -12.74
N ALA A 161 12.17 9.34 -12.41
CA ALA A 161 13.10 10.16 -11.63
C ALA A 161 13.70 11.33 -12.44
N ALA A 162 13.79 11.18 -13.76
CA ALA A 162 14.18 12.26 -14.66
C ALA A 162 12.98 13.20 -14.90
N SER A 163 12.85 14.25 -14.09
CA SER A 163 11.94 15.36 -14.44
C SER A 163 12.35 15.95 -15.79
N PRO A 164 11.43 16.15 -16.76
CA PRO A 164 11.79 16.81 -18.01
C PRO A 164 12.29 18.23 -17.71
N PRO A 165 13.35 18.72 -18.40
CA PRO A 165 13.82 20.08 -18.19
C PRO A 165 12.65 21.04 -18.45
N LYS A 166 12.34 21.89 -17.48
CA LYS A 166 11.34 22.96 -17.61
C LYS A 166 11.72 23.80 -18.83
N THR A 167 11.02 23.60 -19.95
CA THR A 167 11.11 24.51 -21.10
C THR A 167 10.61 25.88 -20.63
N MET A 168 11.53 26.79 -20.36
CA MET A 168 11.23 28.19 -20.07
C MET A 168 10.44 28.77 -21.25
N ARG A 169 9.13 29.02 -21.07
CA ARG A 169 8.34 29.81 -22.03
C ARG A 169 8.94 31.22 -22.05
N ARG A 170 9.57 31.58 -23.18
CA ARG A 170 10.04 32.96 -23.43
C ARG A 170 8.85 33.93 -23.35
N PRO A 171 8.96 35.06 -22.65
CA PRO A 171 7.90 36.06 -22.64
C PRO A 171 7.78 36.69 -24.03
N HIS A 172 6.56 36.68 -24.55
CA HIS A 172 6.21 37.34 -25.80
C HIS A 172 6.17 38.86 -25.55
N ARG A 173 7.12 39.61 -26.14
CA ARG A 173 7.03 41.08 -26.20
C ARG A 173 6.07 41.45 -27.32
N HIS A 174 4.95 42.07 -26.99
CA HIS A 174 4.13 42.78 -27.96
C HIS A 174 4.68 44.20 -28.20
N PRO A 175 4.57 44.73 -29.44
CA PRO A 175 5.00 46.07 -29.81
C PRO A 175 4.08 47.18 -29.26
#